data_AF-A0B585-F1
#
_entry.id   AF-A0B585-F1
#
_cell.length_a   1.000
_cell.length_b   1.000
_cell.length_c   1.000
_cell.angle_alpha   90.00
_cell.angle_beta   90.00
_cell.angle_gamma   90.00
#
_symmetry.space_group_name_H-M   'P 1'
#
loop_
_entity.id
_entity.type
_entity.pdbx_description
1 polymer ?
#
loop_
_entity_poly.entity_id
_entity_poly.type
_entity_poly.pdbx_seq_one_letter_code
_entity_poly.pdbx_strand_id
1 'polypeptide(L)'
;MDRIGATIQDVRIARVGEIFSRRPKGLRINETEALIVRARTDDGRIATRTFYLCLRPDGTTDLDTIASGRSRTRRRRLASFLKYYGLMNRERRCNLREAVKGWCGRHVEAMRDCDLIFVP
;
A
#
# COMPACT_ATOMS: atom_id res chain seq x y z
N MET A 1 4.97 10.96 -20.14
CA MET A 1 5.27 10.30 -18.85
C MET A 1 5.40 8.83 -19.14
N ASP A 2 6.62 8.30 -19.15
CA ASP A 2 6.88 6.90 -19.51
C ASP A 2 6.57 5.98 -18.33
N ARG A 3 5.73 4.97 -18.58
CA ARG A 3 5.44 3.89 -17.64
C ARG A 3 6.44 2.77 -17.87
N ILE A 4 6.89 2.13 -16.80
CA ILE A 4 7.75 0.95 -16.85
C ILE A 4 7.11 -0.19 -16.08
N GLY A 5 7.26 -1.42 -16.60
CA GLY A 5 6.89 -2.61 -15.86
C GLY A 5 7.75 -2.76 -14.61
N ALA A 6 7.17 -3.33 -13.56
CA ALA A 6 7.86 -3.63 -12.34
C ALA A 6 7.30 -4.90 -11.69
N THR A 7 8.15 -5.68 -11.06
CA THR A 7 7.74 -6.89 -10.33
C THR A 7 7.87 -6.65 -8.84
N ILE A 8 6.81 -6.91 -8.08
CA ILE A 8 6.84 -6.84 -6.62
C ILE A 8 7.85 -7.87 -6.09
N GLN A 9 8.87 -7.40 -5.37
CA GLN A 9 9.90 -8.25 -4.77
C GLN A 9 9.71 -8.42 -3.27
N ASP A 10 9.16 -7.41 -2.60
CA ASP A 10 8.96 -7.42 -1.16
C ASP A 10 7.69 -6.64 -0.80
N VAL A 11 6.89 -7.22 0.07
CA VAL A 11 5.72 -6.56 0.66
C VAL A 11 5.69 -6.89 2.14
N ARG A 12 5.59 -5.85 2.96
CA ARG A 12 5.50 -6.01 4.40
C ARG A 12 4.60 -4.98 5.03
N ILE A 13 4.03 -5.36 6.16
CA ILE A 13 3.28 -4.48 7.04
C ILE A 13 4.09 -4.33 8.31
N ALA A 14 4.43 -3.10 8.67
CA ALA A 14 5.17 -2.78 9.89
C ALA A 14 4.44 -1.68 10.68
N ARG A 15 4.71 -1.57 11.98
CA ARG A 15 4.17 -0.47 12.77
C ARG A 15 4.88 0.81 12.40
N VAL A 16 4.16 1.93 12.34
CA VAL A 16 4.72 3.26 12.04
C VAL A 16 5.84 3.60 13.03
N GLY A 17 5.71 3.23 14.30
CA GLY A 17 6.75 3.43 15.32
C GLY A 17 7.99 2.55 15.16
N GLU A 18 7.92 1.45 14.41
CA GLU A 18 9.09 0.62 14.07
C GLU A 18 9.88 1.20 12.90
N ILE A 19 9.21 1.97 12.02
CA ILE A 19 9.82 2.56 10.82
C ILE A 19 10.39 3.95 11.11
N PHE A 20 9.67 4.75 11.91
CA PHE A 20 10.03 6.14 12.17
C PHE A 20 10.21 6.37 13.67
N SER A 21 11.39 6.87 14.04
CA SER A 21 11.66 7.37 15.39
C SER A 21 10.78 8.57 15.78
N ARG A 22 10.22 9.30 14.79
CA ARG A 22 9.17 10.30 14.99
C ARG A 22 8.02 10.11 14.02
N ARG A 23 6.79 10.06 14.52
CA ARG A 23 5.58 9.89 13.68
C ARG A 23 5.51 10.96 12.58
N PRO A 24 5.33 10.57 11.30
CA PRO A 24 5.12 11.51 10.21
C PRO A 24 3.96 12.48 10.47
N LYS A 25 4.16 13.75 10.14
CA LYS A 25 3.13 14.79 10.31
C LYS A 25 1.88 14.46 9.48
N GLY A 26 0.71 14.66 10.08
CA GLY A 26 -0.57 14.47 9.39
C GLY A 26 -1.08 13.02 9.33
N LEU A 27 -0.45 12.09 10.05
CA LEU A 27 -1.06 10.80 10.38
C LEU A 27 -2.02 10.97 11.56
N ARG A 28 -3.21 10.39 11.47
CA ARG A 28 -4.16 10.30 12.60
C ARG A 28 -3.62 9.33 13.63
N ILE A 29 -4.02 9.51 14.89
CA ILE A 29 -3.56 8.66 16.01
C ILE A 29 -3.73 7.17 15.73
N ASN A 30 -4.83 6.78 15.08
CA ASN A 30 -5.17 5.40 14.73
C ASN A 30 -4.49 4.85 13.46
N GLU A 31 -3.75 5.65 12.68
CA GLU A 31 -2.97 5.14 11.54
C GLU A 31 -1.62 4.63 12.06
N THR A 32 -1.63 3.46 12.68
CA THR A 32 -0.49 2.85 13.38
C THR A 32 0.32 1.90 12.52
N GLU A 33 -0.17 1.51 11.35
CA GLU A 33 0.47 0.57 10.44
C GLU A 33 0.87 1.23 9.12
N ALA A 34 1.93 0.69 8.52
CA ALA A 34 2.38 1.04 7.19
C ALA A 34 2.55 -0.23 6.35
N LEU A 35 1.87 -0.28 5.21
CA LEU A 35 2.09 -1.25 4.15
C LEU A 35 3.17 -0.70 3.22
N ILE A 36 4.28 -1.42 3.10
CA ILE A 36 5.40 -1.06 2.23
C ILE A 36 5.44 -2.09 1.10
N VAL A 37 5.37 -1.59 -0.14
CA VAL A 37 5.49 -2.38 -1.37
C VAL A 37 6.76 -1.95 -2.07
N ARG A 38 7.66 -2.90 -2.35
CA ARG A 38 8.88 -2.69 -3.12
C ARG A 38 8.80 -3.52 -4.39
N ALA A 39 8.91 -2.86 -5.53
CA ALA A 39 8.93 -3.49 -6.83
C ALA A 39 10.22 -3.13 -7.56
N ARG A 40 10.78 -4.09 -8.30
CA ARG A 40 11.92 -3.85 -9.19
C ARG A 40 11.40 -3.57 -10.58
N THR A 41 11.74 -2.42 -11.12
CA THR A 41 11.39 -2.01 -12.48
C THR A 41 12.22 -2.78 -13.51
N ASP A 42 11.75 -2.85 -14.76
CA ASP A 42 12.44 -3.57 -15.84
C ASP A 42 13.82 -2.99 -16.17
N ASP A 43 14.06 -1.71 -15.86
CA ASP A 43 15.36 -1.04 -15.97
C ASP A 43 16.29 -1.30 -14.76
N GLY A 44 15.85 -2.14 -13.82
CA GLY A 44 16.62 -2.59 -12.68
C GLY A 44 16.54 -1.70 -11.43
N ARG A 45 15.82 -0.58 -11.45
CA ARG A 45 15.62 0.30 -10.28
C ARG A 45 14.59 -0.27 -9.30
N ILE A 46 14.49 0.33 -8.11
CA ILE A 46 13.53 -0.07 -7.08
C ILE A 46 12.49 1.03 -6.88
N ALA A 47 11.24 0.72 -7.21
CA ALA A 47 10.08 1.51 -6.88
C ALA A 47 9.56 1.12 -5.50
N THR A 48 9.42 2.08 -4.58
CA THR A 48 8.91 1.85 -3.23
C THR A 48 7.68 2.69 -2.97
N ARG A 49 6.60 2.06 -2.53
CA ARG A 49 5.37 2.75 -2.13
C ARG A 49 4.99 2.38 -0.71
N THR A 50 4.67 3.38 0.09
CA THR A 50 4.19 3.20 1.46
C THR A 50 2.77 3.73 1.60
N PHE A 51 1.87 2.88 2.10
CA PHE A 51 0.50 3.22 2.45
C PHE A 51 0.34 3.17 3.97
N TYR A 52 -0.20 4.25 4.54
CA TYR A 52 -0.51 4.30 5.97
C TYR A 52 -1.97 3.92 6.18
N LEU A 53 -2.21 3.04 7.15
CA LEU A 53 -3.53 2.50 7.42
C LEU A 53 -3.72 2.17 8.90
N CYS A 54 -4.94 1.77 9.23
CA CYS A 54 -5.34 1.29 10.53
C CYS A 54 -5.78 -0.15 10.36
N LEU A 55 -5.00 -1.09 10.89
CA LEU A 55 -5.41 -2.49 10.99
C LEU A 55 -6.16 -2.72 12.29
N ARG A 56 -7.21 -3.53 12.21
CA ARG A 56 -7.81 -4.13 13.40
C ARG A 56 -6.88 -5.18 14.01
N PRO A 57 -7.10 -5.57 15.28
CA PRO A 57 -6.30 -6.60 15.94
C PRO A 57 -6.24 -7.93 15.17
N ASP A 58 -7.32 -8.26 14.45
CA ASP A 58 -7.43 -9.44 13.59
C ASP A 58 -6.69 -9.32 12.24
N GLY A 59 -5.99 -8.21 11.99
CA GLY A 59 -5.28 -7.93 10.73
C GLY A 59 -6.17 -7.47 9.59
N THR A 60 -7.46 -7.26 9.82
CA THR A 60 -8.39 -6.74 8.81
C THR A 60 -8.28 -5.22 8.69
N THR A 61 -8.48 -4.70 7.47
CA THR A 61 -8.67 -3.27 7.22
C THR A 61 -10.04 -3.06 6.61
N ASP A 62 -10.66 -1.96 6.97
CA ASP A 62 -11.89 -1.48 6.33
C ASP A 62 -11.52 -0.28 5.46
N LEU A 63 -11.57 -0.51 4.14
CA LEU A 63 -11.21 0.47 3.13
C LEU A 63 -12.35 1.46 2.86
N ASP A 64 -13.59 1.08 3.23
CA ASP A 64 -14.82 1.83 2.96
C ASP A 64 -15.33 2.62 4.18
N THR A 65 -14.74 2.47 5.37
CA THR A 65 -15.16 3.25 6.53
C THR A 65 -15.06 4.75 6.22
N ILE A 66 -16.13 5.48 6.55
CA ILE A 66 -16.27 6.94 6.35
C ILE A 66 -15.14 7.67 7.08
N ALA A 67 -14.02 7.87 6.40
CA ALA A 67 -12.93 8.72 6.85
C ALA A 67 -13.12 10.13 6.26
N SER A 68 -12.86 11.16 7.06
CA SER A 68 -12.88 12.56 6.63
C SER A 68 -11.47 13.08 6.29
N GLY A 69 -11.35 14.05 5.38
CA GLY A 69 -10.09 14.74 5.08
C GLY A 69 -8.96 13.86 4.53
N ARG A 70 -7.70 14.13 4.91
CA ARG A 70 -6.49 13.51 4.35
C ARG A 70 -6.43 11.97 4.51
N SER A 71 -7.04 11.42 5.56
CA SER A 71 -7.14 9.97 5.74
C SER A 71 -8.05 9.30 4.70
N ARG A 72 -9.09 10.01 4.23
CA ARG A 72 -9.92 9.54 3.11
C ARG A 72 -9.09 9.36 1.85
N THR A 73 -8.24 10.35 1.54
CA THR A 73 -7.37 10.31 0.36
C THR A 73 -6.35 9.17 0.44
N ARG A 74 -5.72 8.93 1.60
CA ARG A 74 -4.78 7.82 1.77
C ARG A 74 -5.45 6.45 1.64
N ARG A 75 -6.61 6.26 2.28
CA ARG A 75 -7.39 5.02 2.17
C ARG A 75 -7.88 4.78 0.75
N ARG A 76 -8.38 5.80 0.07
CA ARG A 76 -8.73 5.74 -1.35
C ARG A 76 -7.54 5.31 -2.18
N ARG A 77 -6.36 5.92 -2.00
CA ARG A 77 -5.15 5.52 -2.73
C ARG A 77 -4.79 4.05 -2.52
N LEU A 78 -4.87 3.55 -1.28
CA LEU A 78 -4.66 2.13 -1.00
C LEU A 78 -5.72 1.25 -1.68
N ALA A 79 -7.00 1.61 -1.55
CA ALA A 79 -8.09 0.87 -2.17
C ALA A 79 -7.97 0.82 -3.70
N SER A 80 -7.62 1.94 -4.32
CA SER A 80 -7.40 2.06 -5.76
C SER A 80 -6.20 1.23 -6.21
N PHE A 81 -5.09 1.25 -5.47
CA PHE A 81 -3.94 0.38 -5.72
C PHE A 81 -4.32 -1.11 -5.67
N LEU A 82 -5.04 -1.51 -4.61
CA LEU A 82 -5.49 -2.89 -4.42
C LEU A 82 -6.43 -3.34 -5.55
N LYS A 83 -7.37 -2.47 -5.94
CA LYS A 83 -8.33 -2.74 -7.01
C LYS A 83 -7.67 -2.81 -8.38
N TYR A 84 -6.78 -1.87 -8.67
CA TYR A 84 -6.10 -1.76 -9.97
C TYR A 84 -5.28 -3.01 -10.29
N TYR A 85 -4.57 -3.55 -9.30
CA TYR A 85 -3.71 -4.74 -9.47
C TYR A 85 -4.38 -6.06 -9.05
N GLY A 86 -5.69 -6.06 -8.76
CA GLY A 86 -6.41 -7.26 -8.34
C GLY A 86 -5.80 -7.94 -7.10
N LEU A 87 -5.28 -7.15 -6.16
CA LEU A 87 -4.54 -7.61 -4.97
C LEU A 87 -5.44 -7.97 -3.79
N MET A 88 -6.75 -7.81 -3.94
CA MET A 88 -7.75 -8.11 -2.94
C MET A 88 -8.98 -8.74 -3.60
N ASN A 89 -9.52 -9.81 -3.00
CA ASN A 89 -10.82 -10.35 -3.38
C ASN A 89 -11.92 -9.32 -3.03
N ARG A 90 -13.05 -9.34 -3.76
CA ARG A 90 -14.17 -8.38 -3.64
C ARG A 90 -14.84 -8.32 -2.25
N GLU A 91 -14.34 -9.05 -1.26
CA GLU A 91 -14.87 -9.08 0.09
C GLU A 91 -14.53 -7.80 0.84
N ARG A 92 -15.56 -7.17 1.43
CA ARG A 92 -15.48 -5.88 2.14
C ARG A 92 -14.54 -5.88 3.35
N ARG A 93 -14.19 -7.06 3.85
CA ARG A 93 -13.12 -7.29 4.82
C ARG A 93 -12.13 -8.25 4.19
N CYS A 94 -10.88 -7.85 4.04
CA CYS A 94 -9.82 -8.83 3.89
C CYS A 94 -8.76 -8.64 4.97
N ASN A 95 -8.21 -9.77 5.41
CA ASN A 95 -7.04 -9.80 6.26
C ASN A 95 -5.84 -9.40 5.41
N LEU A 96 -5.40 -8.16 5.56
CA LEU A 96 -4.33 -7.61 4.73
C LEU A 96 -3.01 -8.34 5.00
N ARG A 97 -2.77 -8.79 6.24
CA ARG A 97 -1.57 -9.55 6.61
C ARG A 97 -1.48 -10.90 5.90
N GLU A 98 -2.61 -11.56 5.69
CA GLU A 98 -2.65 -12.80 4.91
C GLU A 98 -2.55 -12.51 3.41
N ALA A 99 -3.27 -11.51 2.92
CA ALA A 99 -3.28 -11.18 1.49
C ALA A 99 -1.89 -10.83 0.94
N VAL A 100 -1.09 -10.06 1.68
CA VAL A 100 0.23 -9.60 1.21
C VAL A 100 1.23 -10.72 0.98
N LYS A 101 1.05 -11.90 1.61
CA LYS A 101 1.94 -13.06 1.43
C LYS A 101 1.96 -13.55 -0.03
N GLY A 102 0.89 -13.32 -0.78
CA GLY A 102 0.75 -13.74 -2.18
C GLY A 102 1.03 -12.63 -3.21
N TRP A 103 1.64 -11.51 -2.80
CA TRP A 103 1.86 -10.37 -3.70
C TRP A 103 3.24 -10.39 -4.37
N CYS A 104 4.24 -11.02 -3.76
CA CYS A 104 5.56 -11.14 -4.39
C CYS A 104 5.46 -11.90 -5.73
N GLY A 105 6.18 -11.43 -6.73
CA GLY A 105 6.11 -11.95 -8.10
C GLY A 105 4.95 -11.37 -8.94
N ARG A 106 4.04 -10.57 -8.36
CA ARG A 106 3.01 -9.89 -9.15
C ARG A 106 3.58 -8.69 -9.90
N HIS A 107 3.09 -8.52 -11.12
CA HIS A 107 3.46 -7.40 -11.99
C HIS A 107 2.66 -6.14 -11.65
N VAL A 108 3.35 -5.02 -11.55
CA VAL A 108 2.82 -3.67 -11.33
C VAL A 108 3.47 -2.69 -12.31
N GLU A 109 2.92 -1.48 -12.41
CA GLU A 109 3.50 -0.38 -13.19
C GLU A 109 4.13 0.66 -12.27
N ALA A 110 5.27 1.19 -12.68
CA ALA A 110 5.93 2.31 -12.02
C ALA A 110 6.20 3.44 -13.02
N MET A 111 6.33 4.65 -12.48
CA MET A 111 6.89 5.78 -13.18
C MET A 111 8.43 5.69 -13.17
N ARG A 112 9.10 6.34 -14.13
CA ARG A 112 10.58 6.40 -14.20
C ARG A 112 11.25 7.05 -12.98
N ASP A 113 10.54 7.87 -12.22
CA ASP A 113 10.94 8.41 -10.91
C ASP A 113 10.73 7.41 -9.75
N CYS A 114 10.46 6.14 -10.07
CA CYS A 114 10.31 5.02 -9.13
C CYS A 114 9.05 5.09 -8.25
N ASP A 115 8.02 5.79 -8.72
CA ASP A 115 6.73 5.88 -8.04
C ASP A 115 5.71 4.89 -8.61
N LEU A 116 5.11 4.03 -7.78
CA LEU A 116 4.13 3.04 -8.25
C LEU A 116 2.85 3.72 -8.75
N ILE A 117 2.41 3.32 -9.95
CA ILE A 117 1.22 3.86 -10.62
C ILE A 117 -0.01 3.10 -10.16
N PHE A 118 -1.11 3.82 -9.94
CA PHE A 118 -2.45 3.25 -9.82
C PHE A 118 -3.46 4.37 -10.10
N VAL A 119 -4.54 4.07 -10.82
CA VAL A 119 -5.60 5.06 -11.10
C VAL A 119 -6.48 5.20 -9.85
N PRO A 120 -6.62 6.40 -9.25
CA PRO A 120 -7.49 6.64 -8.10
C PRO A 120 -8.96 6.31 -8.36
#